data_AF-A0A3D4V0G7-F1
#
_entry.id   AF-A0A3D4V0G7-F1
#
_cell.length_a   1.000
_cell.length_b   1.000
_cell.length_c   1.000
_cell.angle_alpha   90.00
_cell.angle_beta   90.00
_cell.angle_gamma   90.00
#
_symmetry.space_group_name_H-M   'P 1'
#
loop_
_entity.id
_entity.type
_entity.pdbx_description
1 polymer ?
#
loop_
_entity_poly.entity_id
_entity_poly.type
_entity_poly.pdbx_seq_one_letter_code
_entity_poly.pdbx_strand_id
1 'polypeptide(L)'
;MVDGLDPDFTDTRNDWNRVNITLLQEIERQTELICGSCGSGDFSHVLPPYGSQQYYELISKYYQFEGGWSDFYAENVAVNNPNYDYLYDNKGDLASPLFLLGAERADRFNNNYRRAGNILNLLVINHVVSAFDALFSVQLKNARVQASADMMRADSFSLTLHF
;
A
#
# COMPACT_ATOMS: atom_id res chain seq x y z
N MET A 1 -8.49 -26.36 -13.13
CA MET A 1 -7.77 -26.29 -14.42
C MET A 1 -8.79 -26.41 -15.53
N VAL A 2 -8.70 -25.58 -16.57
CA VAL A 2 -9.48 -25.77 -17.80
C VAL A 2 -8.75 -26.83 -18.63
N ASP A 3 -9.47 -27.84 -19.08
CA ASP A 3 -8.89 -29.00 -19.75
C ASP A 3 -8.06 -28.57 -20.97
N GLY A 4 -6.79 -29.01 -21.02
CA GLY A 4 -5.84 -28.68 -22.08
C GLY A 4 -5.11 -27.32 -21.97
N LEU A 5 -5.31 -26.55 -20.90
CA LEU A 5 -4.57 -25.31 -20.63
C LEU A 5 -3.88 -25.37 -19.27
N ASP A 6 -2.59 -25.68 -19.29
CA ASP A 6 -1.74 -25.63 -18.11
C ASP A 6 -1.19 -24.20 -17.93
N PRO A 7 -1.44 -23.56 -16.77
CA PRO A 7 -0.76 -22.33 -16.39
C PRO A 7 0.75 -22.57 -16.23
N ASP A 8 1.56 -21.66 -16.77
CA ASP A 8 3.01 -21.71 -16.71
C ASP A 8 3.50 -21.56 -15.26
N PHE A 9 2.90 -20.63 -14.49
CA PHE A 9 3.26 -20.24 -13.13
C PHE A 9 4.73 -19.79 -12.94
N THR A 10 5.65 -20.07 -13.88
CA THR A 10 7.05 -19.65 -13.82
C THR A 10 7.23 -18.21 -14.29
N ASP A 11 6.49 -17.80 -15.34
CA ASP A 11 6.28 -16.39 -15.68
C ASP A 11 4.79 -16.09 -15.77
N THR A 12 4.24 -15.54 -14.69
CA THR A 12 2.83 -15.16 -14.60
C THR A 12 2.42 -14.15 -15.68
N ARG A 13 3.34 -13.39 -16.30
CA ARG A 13 2.99 -12.50 -17.41
C ARG A 13 2.53 -13.28 -18.63
N ASN A 14 3.09 -14.48 -18.88
CA ASN A 14 2.64 -15.33 -19.98
C ASN A 14 1.19 -15.77 -19.77
N ASP A 15 0.84 -16.14 -18.53
CA ASP A 15 -0.51 -16.53 -18.16
C ASP A 15 -1.48 -15.34 -18.27
N TRP A 16 -1.12 -14.18 -17.71
CA TRP A 16 -1.96 -12.99 -17.75
C TRP A 16 -2.11 -12.39 -19.16
N ASN A 17 -1.13 -12.58 -20.05
CA ASN A 17 -1.24 -12.17 -21.46
C ASN A 17 -2.26 -13.00 -22.25
N ARG A 18 -2.60 -14.21 -21.78
CA ARG A 18 -3.66 -15.05 -22.38
C ARG A 18 -5.06 -14.63 -21.93
N VAL A 19 -5.17 -13.90 -20.82
CA VAL A 19 -6.44 -13.47 -20.26
C VAL A 19 -6.87 -12.14 -20.88
N ASN A 20 -8.01 -12.13 -21.56
CA ASN A 20 -8.64 -10.87 -21.96
C ASN A 20 -9.30 -10.22 -20.74
N ILE A 21 -8.55 -9.36 -20.05
CA ILE A 21 -8.99 -8.73 -18.80
C ILE A 21 -10.25 -7.87 -19.00
N THR A 22 -10.39 -7.20 -20.16
CA THR A 22 -11.57 -6.36 -20.43
C THR A 22 -12.83 -7.21 -20.58
N LEU A 23 -12.73 -8.33 -21.30
CA LEU A 23 -13.84 -9.27 -21.40
C LEU A 23 -14.20 -9.88 -20.04
N LEU A 24 -13.19 -10.25 -19.24
CA LEU A 24 -13.41 -10.79 -17.90
C LEU A 24 -14.14 -9.78 -17.01
N GLN A 25 -13.68 -8.53 -16.99
CA GLN A 25 -14.33 -7.45 -16.23
C GLN A 25 -15.76 -7.18 -16.71
N GLU A 26 -16.03 -7.31 -18.02
CA GLU A 26 -17.39 -7.18 -18.54
C GLU A 26 -18.28 -8.33 -18.05
N ILE A 27 -17.76 -9.57 -18.06
CA ILE A 27 -18.48 -10.74 -17.53
C ILE A 27 -18.76 -10.56 -16.04
N GLU A 28 -17.80 -10.10 -15.24
CA GLU A 28 -17.99 -9.82 -13.80
C GLU A 28 -19.06 -8.76 -13.55
N ARG A 29 -19.24 -7.79 -14.45
CA ARG A 29 -20.29 -6.76 -14.33
C ARG A 29 -21.67 -7.25 -14.75
N GLN A 30 -21.73 -8.20 -15.67
CA GLN A 30 -22.97 -8.71 -16.25
C GLN A 30 -23.48 -9.98 -15.54
N THR A 31 -22.62 -10.64 -14.77
CA THR A 31 -22.93 -11.89 -14.10
C THR A 31 -23.17 -11.64 -12.63
N GLU A 32 -24.28 -12.18 -12.13
CA GLU A 32 -24.56 -12.18 -10.70
C GLU A 32 -23.59 -13.13 -9.98
N LEU A 33 -23.00 -12.63 -8.90
CA LEU A 33 -22.16 -13.40 -8.00
C LEU A 33 -23.08 -14.19 -7.05
N ILE A 34 -23.05 -15.52 -7.14
CA ILE A 34 -23.96 -16.40 -6.38
C ILE A 34 -23.24 -17.00 -5.18
N CYS A 35 -23.75 -16.71 -3.98
CA CYS A 35 -23.26 -17.29 -2.73
C CYS A 35 -24.08 -18.52 -2.34
N GLY A 36 -23.42 -19.59 -1.90
CA GLY A 36 -24.12 -20.79 -1.43
C GLY A 36 -24.97 -20.57 -0.17
N SER A 37 -24.53 -19.69 0.74
CA SER A 37 -25.19 -19.49 2.04
C SER A 37 -25.66 -18.05 2.33
N CYS A 38 -25.29 -17.09 1.49
CA CYS A 38 -25.50 -15.67 1.75
C CYS A 38 -26.35 -14.93 0.69
N GLY A 39 -26.90 -15.66 -0.28
CA GLY A 39 -27.75 -15.12 -1.34
C GLY A 39 -26.98 -14.70 -2.59
N SER A 40 -27.69 -14.19 -3.57
CA SER A 40 -27.10 -13.70 -4.81
C SER A 40 -26.90 -12.19 -4.73
N GLY A 41 -25.88 -11.68 -5.43
CA GLY A 41 -25.58 -10.24 -5.47
C GLY A 41 -24.59 -9.90 -6.57
N ASP A 42 -24.28 -8.62 -6.73
CA ASP A 42 -23.31 -8.19 -7.73
C ASP A 42 -21.87 -8.30 -7.21
N PHE A 43 -20.91 -8.44 -8.13
CA PHE A 43 -19.51 -8.27 -7.80
C PHE A 43 -19.28 -6.89 -7.19
N SER A 44 -18.78 -6.86 -5.96
CA SER A 44 -18.46 -5.60 -5.28
C SER A 44 -17.32 -4.84 -5.97
N HIS A 45 -16.44 -5.57 -6.63
CA HIS A 45 -15.27 -5.08 -7.35
C HIS A 45 -15.07 -5.92 -8.62
N VAL A 46 -14.51 -5.30 -9.66
CA VAL A 46 -14.01 -6.05 -10.81
C VAL A 46 -12.53 -6.34 -10.63
N LEU A 47 -12.03 -7.41 -11.25
CA LEU A 47 -10.63 -7.77 -11.23
C LEU A 47 -9.79 -6.62 -11.81
N PRO A 48 -8.89 -6.00 -11.05
CA PRO A 48 -8.06 -4.93 -11.58
C PRO A 48 -7.03 -5.46 -12.59
N PRO A 49 -6.49 -4.60 -13.48
CA PRO A 49 -5.43 -5.02 -14.40
C PRO A 49 -4.24 -5.63 -13.66
N TYR A 50 -3.76 -6.78 -14.14
CA TYR A 50 -2.60 -7.45 -13.56
C TYR A 50 -1.40 -6.51 -13.46
N GLY A 51 -0.70 -6.52 -12.32
CA GLY A 51 0.44 -5.65 -12.06
C GLY A 51 0.10 -4.23 -11.60
N SER A 52 -1.18 -3.83 -11.59
CA SER A 52 -1.60 -2.56 -10.99
C SER A 52 -1.51 -2.61 -9.46
N GLN A 53 -1.35 -1.44 -8.83
CA GLN A 53 -1.42 -1.34 -7.37
C GLN A 53 -2.75 -1.91 -6.84
N GLN A 54 -3.87 -1.54 -7.48
CA GLN A 54 -5.20 -2.00 -7.11
C GLN A 54 -5.31 -3.54 -7.17
N TYR A 55 -4.69 -4.20 -8.15
CA TYR A 55 -4.69 -5.66 -8.24
C TYR A 55 -4.12 -6.29 -6.97
N TYR A 56 -2.93 -5.86 -6.55
CA TYR A 56 -2.27 -6.40 -5.36
C TYR A 56 -2.99 -6.03 -4.04
N GLU A 57 -3.74 -4.93 -4.02
CA GLU A 57 -4.54 -4.54 -2.86
C GLU A 57 -5.84 -5.35 -2.71
N LEU A 58 -6.46 -5.75 -3.82
CA LEU A 58 -7.79 -6.36 -3.79
C LEU A 58 -7.79 -7.89 -3.86
N ILE A 59 -6.81 -8.50 -4.53
CA ILE A 59 -6.83 -9.91 -4.92
C ILE A 59 -6.85 -10.90 -3.73
N SER A 60 -6.39 -10.47 -2.56
CA SER A 60 -6.47 -11.24 -1.30
C SER A 60 -7.39 -10.63 -0.25
N LYS A 61 -8.14 -9.57 -0.59
CA LYS A 61 -8.98 -8.83 0.35
C LYS A 61 -10.43 -9.25 0.28
N TYR A 62 -10.93 -9.52 -0.92
CA TYR A 62 -12.32 -9.90 -1.15
C TYR A 62 -12.41 -11.38 -1.50
N TYR A 63 -13.23 -12.12 -0.76
CA TYR A 63 -13.42 -13.56 -0.98
C TYR A 63 -14.00 -13.89 -2.36
N GLN A 64 -14.66 -12.96 -3.04
CA GLN A 64 -15.06 -13.13 -4.45
C GLN A 64 -13.90 -13.48 -5.40
N PHE A 65 -12.64 -13.23 -5.01
CA PHE A 65 -11.45 -13.57 -5.78
C PHE A 65 -10.76 -14.86 -5.33
N GLU A 66 -11.26 -15.55 -4.29
CA GLU A 66 -10.63 -16.74 -3.71
C GLU A 66 -10.46 -17.87 -4.74
N GLY A 67 -11.46 -18.07 -5.60
CA GLY A 67 -11.46 -19.09 -6.64
C GLY A 67 -10.36 -18.93 -7.69
N GLY A 68 -9.76 -17.73 -7.79
CA GLY A 68 -8.70 -17.43 -8.75
C GLY A 68 -7.30 -17.85 -8.29
N TRP A 69 -7.12 -18.31 -7.05
CA TRP A 69 -5.81 -18.69 -6.53
C TRP A 69 -5.38 -20.08 -7.01
N SER A 70 -4.09 -20.26 -7.28
CA SER A 70 -3.56 -21.46 -7.95
C SER A 70 -3.80 -22.77 -7.18
N ASP A 71 -3.85 -22.68 -5.86
CA ASP A 71 -4.10 -23.81 -4.95
C ASP A 71 -5.60 -24.05 -4.70
N PHE A 72 -6.48 -23.10 -5.04
CA PHE A 72 -7.92 -23.21 -4.76
C PHE A 72 -8.53 -24.52 -5.27
N TYR A 73 -8.22 -24.92 -6.50
CA TYR A 73 -8.77 -26.15 -7.08
C TYR A 73 -8.30 -27.39 -6.31
N ALA A 74 -7.02 -27.45 -5.95
CA ALA A 74 -6.46 -28.59 -5.23
C ALA A 74 -7.08 -28.70 -3.83
N GLU A 75 -7.22 -27.57 -3.14
CA GLU A 75 -7.68 -27.52 -1.75
C GLU A 75 -9.20 -27.70 -1.63
N ASN A 76 -9.98 -27.11 -2.53
CA ASN A 76 -11.44 -27.04 -2.37
C ASN A 76 -12.22 -27.93 -3.35
N VAL A 77 -11.73 -28.14 -4.57
CA VAL A 77 -12.48 -28.85 -5.61
C VAL A 77 -12.05 -30.32 -5.71
N ALA A 78 -10.75 -30.57 -5.86
CA ALA A 78 -10.22 -31.92 -6.07
C ALA A 78 -10.37 -32.82 -4.82
N VAL A 79 -10.23 -32.25 -3.62
CA VAL A 79 -10.24 -33.00 -2.35
C VAL A 79 -11.65 -33.10 -1.77
N ASN A 80 -12.43 -32.02 -1.83
CA ASN A 80 -13.64 -31.88 -1.02
C ASN A 80 -14.96 -32.00 -1.81
N ASN A 81 -14.97 -31.71 -3.12
CA ASN A 81 -16.18 -31.86 -3.93
C ASN A 81 -15.86 -31.79 -5.45
N PRO A 82 -15.71 -32.91 -6.17
CA PRO A 82 -15.47 -32.87 -7.62
C PRO A 82 -16.65 -32.26 -8.41
N ASN A 83 -17.84 -32.14 -7.80
CA ASN A 83 -19.01 -31.46 -8.37
C ASN A 83 -19.19 -30.05 -7.79
N TYR A 84 -18.10 -29.41 -7.34
CA TYR A 84 -18.14 -28.07 -6.77
C TYR A 84 -18.69 -27.07 -7.79
N ASP A 85 -19.66 -26.28 -7.36
CA ASP A 85 -20.48 -25.36 -8.17
C ASP A 85 -19.91 -23.94 -8.25
N TYR A 86 -18.66 -23.74 -7.79
CA TYR A 86 -17.95 -22.45 -7.81
C TYR A 86 -18.73 -21.28 -7.19
N LEU A 87 -19.60 -21.59 -6.23
CA LEU A 87 -20.30 -20.59 -5.42
C LEU A 87 -19.32 -19.94 -4.46
N TYR A 88 -19.28 -18.61 -4.43
CA TYR A 88 -18.39 -17.90 -3.52
C TYR A 88 -18.88 -18.02 -2.08
N ASP A 89 -17.94 -17.97 -1.13
CA ASP A 89 -18.25 -17.80 0.28
C ASP A 89 -17.88 -16.40 0.78
N ASN A 90 -18.69 -15.83 1.67
CA ASN A 90 -18.42 -14.53 2.28
C ASN A 90 -17.79 -14.61 3.68
N LYS A 91 -17.55 -15.82 4.20
CA LYS A 91 -16.94 -16.06 5.51
C LYS A 91 -15.47 -16.46 5.43
N GLY A 92 -15.01 -16.91 4.26
CA GLY A 92 -13.65 -17.39 4.02
C GLY A 92 -13.46 -18.88 4.34
N ASP A 93 -14.55 -19.65 4.45
CA ASP A 93 -14.55 -21.10 4.67
C ASP A 93 -13.84 -21.86 3.52
N LEU A 94 -13.76 -21.24 2.34
CA LEU A 94 -13.12 -21.77 1.13
C LEU A 94 -11.79 -21.07 0.80
N ALA A 95 -11.31 -20.19 1.66
CA ALA A 95 -10.06 -19.47 1.42
C ALA A 95 -8.88 -20.44 1.43
N SER A 96 -8.18 -20.54 0.30
CA SER A 96 -7.01 -21.41 0.16
C SER A 96 -5.80 -20.88 0.96
N PRO A 97 -4.81 -21.73 1.30
CA PRO A 97 -3.61 -21.30 2.01
C PRO A 97 -2.86 -20.12 1.36
N LEU A 98 -2.77 -20.07 0.02
CA LEU A 98 -2.14 -18.95 -0.68
C LEU A 98 -2.98 -17.67 -0.60
N PHE A 99 -4.31 -17.76 -0.67
CA PHE A 99 -5.18 -16.60 -0.45
C PHE A 99 -4.95 -16.00 0.94
N LEU A 100 -4.96 -16.84 1.98
CA LEU A 100 -4.75 -16.42 3.37
C LEU A 100 -3.35 -15.83 3.57
N LEU A 101 -2.32 -16.43 2.97
CA LEU A 101 -0.96 -15.90 2.98
C LEU A 101 -0.88 -14.52 2.30
N GLY A 102 -1.59 -14.34 1.19
CA GLY A 102 -1.73 -13.06 0.51
C GLY A 102 -2.39 -12.00 1.38
N ALA A 103 -3.49 -12.36 2.06
CA ALA A 103 -4.22 -11.48 2.97
C ALA A 103 -3.34 -11.03 4.15
N GLU A 104 -2.61 -11.97 4.76
CA GLU A 104 -1.66 -11.70 5.84
C GLU A 104 -0.52 -10.76 5.37
N ARG A 105 0.03 -10.98 4.17
CA ARG A 105 1.06 -10.10 3.58
C ARG A 105 0.53 -8.69 3.35
N ALA A 106 -0.70 -8.56 2.85
CA ALA A 106 -1.34 -7.27 2.63
C ALA A 106 -1.55 -6.52 3.96
N ASP A 107 -1.99 -7.19 5.03
CA ASP A 107 -2.13 -6.57 6.34
C ASP A 107 -0.78 -6.09 6.90
N ARG A 108 0.26 -6.93 6.84
CA ARG A 108 1.63 -6.53 7.24
C ARG A 108 2.13 -5.34 6.44
N PHE A 109 1.91 -5.31 5.13
CA PHE A 109 2.28 -4.17 4.29
C PHE A 109 1.57 -2.89 4.76
N ASN A 110 0.26 -2.95 4.97
CA ASN A 110 -0.55 -1.82 5.44
C ASN A 110 -0.11 -1.32 6.83
N ASN A 111 0.29 -2.23 7.73
CA ASN A 111 0.82 -1.88 9.05
C ASN A 111 2.18 -1.18 8.94
N ASN A 112 3.08 -1.70 8.10
CA ASN A 112 4.38 -1.08 7.84
C ASN A 112 4.25 0.28 7.18
N TYR A 113 3.35 0.43 6.21
CA TYR A 113 3.07 1.70 5.54
C TYR A 113 2.57 2.76 6.54
N ARG A 114 1.61 2.40 7.40
CA ARG A 114 1.12 3.29 8.49
C ARG A 114 2.26 3.70 9.43
N ARG A 115 3.11 2.76 9.83
CA ARG A 115 4.27 3.04 10.69
C ARG A 115 5.28 3.97 10.02
N ALA A 116 5.61 3.73 8.76
CA ALA A 116 6.51 4.58 7.99
C ALA A 116 5.95 6.00 7.83
N GLY A 117 4.65 6.14 7.56
CA GLY A 117 3.96 7.43 7.51
C GLY A 117 4.06 8.19 8.84
N ASN A 118 3.88 7.52 9.97
CA ASN A 118 4.05 8.14 11.29
C ASN A 118 5.49 8.62 11.53
N ILE A 119 6.49 7.84 11.13
CA ILE A 119 7.90 8.23 11.25
C ILE A 119 8.20 9.43 10.35
N LEU A 120 7.73 9.42 9.10
CA LEU A 120 7.89 10.54 8.17
C LEU A 120 7.29 11.82 8.76
N ASN A 121 6.09 11.73 9.32
CA ASN A 121 5.45 12.87 9.98
C ASN A 121 6.29 13.43 11.13
N LEU A 122 6.86 12.55 11.97
CA LEU A 122 7.75 12.98 13.05
C LEU A 122 9.01 13.67 12.53
N LEU A 123 9.63 13.14 11.47
CA LEU A 123 10.81 13.75 10.84
C LEU A 123 10.50 15.14 10.27
N VAL A 124 9.35 15.29 9.60
CA VAL A 124 8.91 16.59 9.05
C VAL A 124 8.73 17.60 10.17
N ILE A 125 8.05 17.24 11.27
CA ILE A 125 7.86 18.13 12.42
C ILE A 125 9.21 18.53 13.04
N ASN A 126 10.10 17.55 13.25
CA ASN A 126 11.43 17.83 13.79
C ASN A 126 12.24 18.77 12.87
N HIS A 127 12.14 18.58 11.56
CA HIS A 127 12.83 19.42 10.59
C HIS A 127 12.33 20.87 10.63
N VAL A 128 11.01 21.08 10.70
CA VAL A 128 10.40 22.41 10.81
C VAL A 128 10.83 23.10 12.11
N VAL A 129 10.77 22.41 13.25
CA VAL A 129 11.20 22.97 14.54
C VAL A 129 12.68 23.34 14.50
N SER A 130 13.53 22.48 13.93
CA SER A 130 14.96 22.74 13.80
C SER A 130 15.26 23.95 12.91
N ALA A 131 14.48 24.16 11.85
CA ALA A 131 14.63 25.32 10.99
C ALA A 131 14.33 26.64 11.72
N PHE A 132 13.26 26.67 12.55
CA PHE A 132 12.97 27.83 13.40
C PHE A 132 14.05 28.07 14.45
N ASP A 133 14.52 27.01 15.12
CA ASP A 133 15.58 27.14 16.11
C ASP A 133 16.89 27.67 15.50
N ALA A 134 17.25 27.18 14.30
CA ALA A 134 18.41 27.68 13.56
C ALA A 134 18.25 29.16 13.18
N LEU A 135 17.06 29.58 12.73
CA LEU A 135 16.77 30.98 12.40
C LEU A 135 16.95 31.89 13.62
N PHE A 136 16.35 31.55 14.77
CA PHE A 136 16.47 32.34 16.00
C PHE A 136 17.90 32.34 16.53
N SER A 137 18.60 31.20 16.46
CA SER A 137 20.00 31.09 16.86
C SER A 137 20.92 32.01 16.06
N VAL A 138 20.71 32.13 14.74
CA VAL A 138 21.47 33.05 13.89
C VAL A 138 21.14 34.51 14.21
N GLN A 139 19.87 34.85 14.39
CA GLN A 139 19.46 36.22 14.75
C GLN A 139 20.08 36.65 16.09
N LEU A 140 20.02 35.80 17.12
CA LEU A 140 20.63 36.06 18.43
C LEU A 140 22.15 36.18 18.36
N LYS A 141 22.82 35.32 17.58
CA LYS A 141 24.27 35.42 17.35
C LYS A 141 24.64 36.74 16.67
N ASN A 142 23.92 37.14 15.63
CA ASN A 142 24.16 38.39 14.93
C ASN A 142 23.94 39.61 15.84
N ALA A 143 22.87 39.61 16.63
CA ALA A 143 22.60 40.67 17.60
C ALA A 143 23.71 40.78 18.66
N ARG A 144 24.23 39.65 19.17
CA ARG A 144 25.34 39.63 20.13
C ARG A 144 26.64 40.16 19.53
N VAL A 145 26.97 39.77 18.29
CA VAL A 145 28.15 40.25 17.57
C VAL A 145 28.06 41.76 17.36
N GLN A 146 26.91 42.27 16.92
CA GLN A 146 26.68 43.71 16.73
C GLN A 146 26.86 44.49 18.04
N ALA A 147 26.23 44.06 19.14
CA ALA A 147 26.37 44.71 20.44
C ALA A 147 27.82 44.71 20.96
N SER A 148 28.55 43.61 20.75
CA SER A 148 29.96 43.51 21.14
C SER A 148 30.86 44.44 20.30
N ALA A 149 30.60 44.55 19.00
CA ALA A 149 31.31 45.46 18.10
C ALA A 149 31.05 46.94 18.45
N ASP A 150 29.79 47.30 18.76
CA ASP A 150 29.43 48.66 19.18
C ASP A 150 30.11 49.06 20.49
N MET A 151 30.20 48.14 21.46
CA MET A 151 30.90 48.36 22.73
C MET A 151 32.40 48.59 22.52
N MET A 152 33.07 47.79 21.68
CA MET A 152 34.49 47.99 21.33
C MET A 152 34.73 49.34 20.62
N ARG A 153 33.75 49.82 19.85
CA ARG A 153 33.80 51.13 19.19
C ARG A 153 33.63 52.29 20.19
N ALA A 154 32.84 52.11 21.23
CA ALA A 154 32.66 53.10 22.29
C ALA A 154 33.91 53.24 23.18
N ASP A 155 34.60 52.12 23.49
CA ASP A 155 35.83 52.12 24.30
C ASP A 155 37.06 52.68 23.55
N SER A 156 36.99 52.87 22.22
CA SER A 156 38.09 53.36 21.39
C SER A 156 38.04 54.87 21.07
N PHE A 157 37.29 55.67 21.84
CA PHE A 157 37.36 57.13 21.76
C PHE A 157 38.73 57.65 22.25
N SER A 158 39.69 57.77 21.34
CA SER A 158 40.94 58.50 21.57
C SER A 158 40.73 59.98 21.27
N LEU A 159 40.74 60.81 22.32
CA LEU A 159 40.75 62.27 22.18
C LEU A 159 42.19 62.71 21.89
N THR A 160 42.51 62.96 20.63
CA THR A 160 43.80 63.56 20.26
C THR A 160 43.68 65.08 20.39
N LEU A 161 44.17 65.63 21.50
CA LEU A 161 44.31 67.08 21.67
C LEU A 161 45.57 67.54 20.94
N HIS A 162 45.37 68.39 19.93
CA HIS A 162 46.45 69.15 19.32
C HIS A 162 46.67 70.43 20.12
N PHE A 163 47.91 70.65 20.56
CA PHE A 163 48.39 71.87 21.20
C PHE A 163 49.02 72.80 20.16
#